data_AF-A0A4P9YNL5-F1
#
_entry.id   AF-A0A4P9YNL5-F1
#
_cell.length_a   1.000
_cell.length_b   1.000
_cell.length_c   1.000
_cell.angle_alpha   90.00
_cell.angle_beta   90.00
_cell.angle_gamma   90.00
#
_symmetry.space_group_name_H-M   'P 1'
#
loop_
_entity.id
_entity.type
_entity.pdbx_description
1 polymer ?
#
loop_
_entity_poly.entity_id
_entity_poly.type
_entity_poly.pdbx_seq_one_letter_code
_entity_poly.pdbx_strand_id
1 'polypeptide(L)'
;MISFKILSSDHRMTTDVDLLVKNMTYFGPLLIYSYFLIGTLISNILVPKIANIVNEKEKFEGNYSCLVKDEYENICFYRGEDAERAKLSSLFTSAVALQKKLVGFESLLEGQTKFMTYFGSILSYLILGYSFMSNDYDHLSPSEKGALLSKNSFFAMYLINSLTKLLELANEYSNFLGYKNRVESLINYEDELNVASNIENEFLMTPLISFQNCTLKDPSGHVLISNLYLDINKNESVLINGVGKTSIARAMADIWTLDAGKIKINDSYSYERPFILFCPDASFLMNHPITDILTYPDPINQVSLNILDESTTCIDRNVRDLMYEELTKSDITFITISHDPSLLKYHKKLLIVQDKQAKEVKIE
;
A
#
# COMPACT_ATOMS: atom_id res chain seq x y z
N MET A 1 -21.02 6.66 -24.53
CA MET A 1 -21.09 7.65 -25.64
C MET A 1 -19.76 7.83 -26.39
N ILE A 2 -18.61 7.38 -25.85
CA ILE A 2 -17.29 7.46 -26.50
C ILE A 2 -17.00 6.24 -27.39
N SER A 3 -17.62 5.08 -27.14
CA SER A 3 -17.40 3.84 -27.92
C SER A 3 -18.00 3.83 -29.34
N PHE A 4 -18.85 4.80 -29.70
CA PHE A 4 -19.44 4.87 -31.05
C PHE A 4 -18.59 5.65 -32.06
N LYS A 5 -17.63 6.45 -31.58
CA LYS A 5 -16.85 7.37 -32.43
C LYS A 5 -15.57 6.75 -32.99
N ILE A 6 -15.13 5.62 -32.43
CA ILE A 6 -13.96 4.86 -32.92
C ILE A 6 -14.39 3.84 -33.99
N LEU A 7 -15.65 3.37 -33.99
CA LEU A 7 -16.18 2.52 -35.07
C LEU A 7 -16.52 3.29 -36.37
N SER A 8 -16.57 4.63 -36.34
CA SER A 8 -16.98 5.42 -37.51
C SER A 8 -15.83 5.80 -38.45
N SER A 9 -14.57 5.43 -38.16
CA SER A 9 -13.43 5.78 -39.01
C SER A 9 -13.12 4.76 -40.09
N ASP A 10 -13.77 3.59 -40.08
CA ASP A 10 -13.52 2.52 -41.04
C ASP A 10 -14.77 2.31 -41.90
N HIS A 11 -14.86 3.04 -43.01
CA HIS A 11 -16.04 3.07 -43.90
C HIS A 11 -16.41 1.67 -44.47
N ARG A 12 -15.50 0.70 -44.40
CA ARG A 12 -15.69 -0.70 -44.80
C ARG A 12 -16.43 -1.52 -43.73
N MET A 13 -16.18 -1.27 -42.45
CA MET A 13 -16.86 -1.98 -41.35
C MET A 13 -18.33 -1.57 -41.23
N THR A 14 -18.65 -0.29 -41.43
CA THR A 14 -20.05 0.19 -41.39
C THR A 14 -20.86 -0.34 -42.56
N THR A 15 -20.27 -0.40 -43.76
CA THR A 15 -20.91 -0.98 -44.94
C THR A 15 -21.11 -2.49 -44.84
N ASP A 16 -20.16 -3.23 -44.25
CA ASP A 16 -20.30 -4.68 -44.02
C ASP A 16 -21.33 -5.02 -42.92
N VAL A 17 -21.45 -4.21 -41.86
CA VAL A 17 -22.49 -4.36 -40.82
C VAL A 17 -23.88 -4.01 -41.37
N ASP A 18 -24.00 -2.93 -42.15
CA ASP A 18 -25.26 -2.59 -42.81
C ASP A 18 -25.68 -3.65 -43.83
N LEU A 19 -24.72 -4.28 -44.53
CA LEU A 19 -24.98 -5.40 -45.42
C LEU A 19 -25.46 -6.65 -44.66
N LEU A 20 -24.89 -6.91 -43.47
CA LEU A 20 -25.30 -8.00 -42.59
C LEU A 20 -26.72 -7.76 -42.04
N VAL A 21 -27.02 -6.54 -41.60
CA VAL A 21 -28.35 -6.12 -41.10
C VAL A 21 -29.41 -6.18 -42.19
N LYS A 22 -29.05 -5.79 -43.41
CA LYS A 22 -29.95 -5.80 -44.57
C LYS A 22 -30.19 -7.20 -45.11
N ASN A 23 -29.20 -8.10 -45.03
CA ASN A 23 -29.33 -9.48 -45.52
C ASN A 23 -29.90 -10.43 -44.46
N MET A 24 -29.44 -10.42 -43.20
CA MET A 24 -29.86 -11.37 -42.16
C MET A 24 -31.14 -11.00 -41.42
N THR A 25 -31.85 -9.96 -41.86
CA THR A 25 -32.92 -9.30 -41.08
C THR A 25 -32.33 -8.65 -39.80
N TYR A 26 -32.86 -7.50 -39.36
CA TYR A 26 -32.41 -6.81 -38.13
C TYR A 26 -32.38 -7.71 -36.86
N PHE A 27 -33.09 -8.84 -36.91
CA PHE A 27 -33.25 -9.83 -35.85
C PHE A 27 -31.95 -10.55 -35.48
N GLY A 28 -31.09 -10.90 -36.44
CA GLY A 28 -29.88 -11.70 -36.19
C GLY A 28 -28.86 -11.01 -35.28
N PRO A 29 -28.35 -9.82 -35.65
CA PRO A 29 -27.45 -9.05 -34.80
C PRO A 29 -28.06 -8.70 -33.44
N LEU A 30 -29.35 -8.38 -33.39
CA LEU A 30 -30.05 -8.05 -32.15
C LEU A 30 -30.10 -9.22 -31.16
N LEU A 31 -30.28 -10.46 -31.64
CA LEU A 31 -30.16 -11.66 -30.83
C LEU A 31 -28.74 -11.91 -30.31
N ILE A 32 -27.72 -11.65 -31.13
CA ILE A 32 -26.32 -11.79 -30.71
C ILE A 32 -25.99 -10.77 -29.62
N TYR A 33 -26.43 -9.52 -29.78
CA TYR A 33 -26.21 -8.47 -28.77
C TYR A 33 -26.98 -8.73 -27.47
N SER A 34 -28.24 -9.18 -27.53
CA SER A 34 -29.01 -9.49 -26.33
C SER A 34 -28.41 -10.68 -25.56
N TYR A 35 -27.95 -11.69 -26.29
CA TYR A 35 -27.20 -12.81 -25.72
C TYR A 35 -25.91 -12.36 -25.04
N PHE A 36 -25.13 -11.49 -25.68
CA PHE A 36 -23.91 -10.94 -25.11
C PHE A 36 -24.16 -10.09 -23.85
N LEU A 37 -25.26 -9.35 -23.82
CA LEU A 37 -25.66 -8.54 -22.67
C LEU A 37 -25.90 -9.44 -21.45
N ILE A 38 -26.54 -10.61 -21.63
CA ILE A 38 -26.73 -11.60 -20.56
C ILE A 38 -25.37 -12.09 -20.05
N GLY A 39 -24.43 -12.43 -20.94
CA GLY A 39 -23.08 -12.83 -20.55
C GLY A 39 -22.35 -11.75 -19.75
N THR A 40 -22.43 -10.50 -20.21
CA THR A 40 -21.80 -9.36 -19.53
C THR A 40 -22.39 -9.13 -18.14
N LEU A 41 -23.72 -9.28 -17.97
CA LEU A 41 -24.37 -9.15 -16.67
C LEU A 41 -23.89 -10.21 -15.67
N ILE A 42 -23.75 -11.46 -16.12
CA ILE A 42 -23.23 -12.54 -15.27
C ILE A 42 -21.78 -12.24 -14.87
N SER A 43 -20.94 -11.85 -15.83
CA SER A 43 -19.54 -11.51 -15.56
C SER A 43 -19.41 -10.32 -14.59
N ASN A 44 -20.26 -9.29 -14.73
CA ASN A 44 -20.30 -8.14 -13.82
C ASN A 44 -20.65 -8.51 -12.36
N ILE A 45 -21.33 -9.64 -12.13
CA ILE A 45 -21.63 -10.12 -10.77
C ILE A 45 -20.45 -10.92 -10.19
N LEU A 46 -19.71 -11.63 -11.05
CA LEU A 46 -18.62 -12.51 -10.63
C LEU A 46 -17.30 -11.77 -10.44
N VAL A 47 -16.98 -10.83 -11.35
CA VAL A 47 -15.72 -10.07 -11.36
C VAL A 47 -15.46 -9.33 -10.03
N PRO A 48 -16.41 -8.61 -9.42
CA PRO A 48 -16.18 -7.96 -8.13
C PRO A 48 -15.94 -8.96 -6.99
N LYS A 49 -16.58 -10.14 -7.04
CA LYS A 49 -16.40 -11.18 -6.02
C LYS A 49 -15.00 -11.80 -6.09
N ILE A 50 -14.52 -12.05 -7.30
CA ILE A 50 -13.15 -12.54 -7.55
C ILE A 50 -12.14 -11.49 -7.06
N ALA A 51 -12.30 -10.23 -7.45
CA ALA A 51 -11.42 -9.14 -7.04
C ALA A 51 -11.29 -9.00 -5.51
N ASN A 52 -12.40 -9.15 -4.77
CA ASN A 52 -12.38 -9.13 -3.31
C ASN A 52 -11.61 -10.32 -2.72
N ILE A 53 -11.78 -11.53 -3.26
CA ILE A 53 -11.07 -12.72 -2.80
C ILE A 53 -9.56 -12.61 -3.11
N VAL A 54 -9.20 -12.07 -4.28
CA VAL A 54 -7.80 -11.80 -4.64
C VAL A 54 -7.17 -10.81 -3.65
N ASN A 55 -7.86 -9.71 -3.33
CA ASN A 55 -7.35 -8.76 -2.34
C ASN A 55 -7.17 -9.39 -0.94
N GLU A 56 -8.11 -10.22 -0.48
CA GLU A 56 -7.97 -10.96 0.77
C GLU A 56 -6.75 -11.91 0.73
N LYS A 57 -6.57 -12.65 -0.36
CA LYS A 57 -5.43 -13.55 -0.55
C LYS A 57 -4.10 -12.79 -0.47
N GLU A 58 -3.95 -11.69 -1.20
CA GLU A 58 -2.75 -10.85 -1.20
C GLU A 58 -2.40 -10.36 0.21
N LYS A 59 -3.41 -9.95 0.99
CA LYS A 59 -3.22 -9.54 2.39
C LYS A 59 -2.67 -10.69 3.24
N PHE A 60 -3.16 -11.92 3.05
CA PHE A 60 -2.67 -13.09 3.78
C PHE A 60 -1.25 -13.49 3.37
N GLU A 61 -0.91 -13.47 2.08
CA GLU A 61 0.44 -13.80 1.59
C GLU A 61 1.49 -12.80 2.11
N GLY A 62 1.15 -11.50 2.15
CA GLY A 62 2.01 -10.48 2.75
C GLY A 62 2.32 -10.76 4.23
N ASN A 63 1.31 -11.08 5.03
CA ASN A 63 1.49 -11.40 6.45
C ASN A 63 2.36 -12.65 6.66
N TYR A 64 2.22 -13.66 5.80
CA TYR A 64 3.01 -14.89 5.86
C TYR A 64 4.49 -14.63 5.60
N SER A 65 4.83 -13.83 4.59
CA SER A 65 6.23 -13.57 4.24
C SER A 65 6.98 -12.75 5.28
N CYS A 66 6.30 -11.91 6.07
CA CYS A 66 6.94 -11.08 7.10
C CYS A 66 7.30 -11.89 8.35
N LEU A 67 6.43 -12.82 8.76
CA LEU A 67 6.58 -13.57 10.02
C LEU A 67 7.88 -14.40 10.10
N VAL A 68 8.36 -14.92 8.97
CA VAL A 68 9.46 -15.91 8.94
C VAL A 68 10.84 -15.27 8.82
N LYS A 69 10.95 -14.03 8.36
CA LYS A 69 12.25 -13.47 7.93
C LYS A 69 13.06 -12.84 9.06
N ASP A 70 12.40 -12.30 10.08
CA ASP A 70 13.07 -11.31 10.93
C ASP A 70 13.55 -11.87 12.29
N GLU A 71 13.06 -13.02 12.75
CA GLU A 71 13.25 -13.48 14.14
C GLU A 71 13.73 -14.94 14.28
N TYR A 72 14.41 -15.48 13.27
CA TYR A 72 14.82 -16.90 13.26
C TYR A 72 15.76 -17.27 14.42
N GLU A 73 16.64 -16.35 14.83
CA GLU A 73 17.58 -16.59 15.92
C GLU A 73 16.86 -16.71 17.26
N ASN A 74 15.89 -15.84 17.52
CA ASN A 74 15.02 -15.92 18.70
C ASN A 74 14.21 -17.22 18.71
N ILE A 75 13.67 -17.64 17.57
CA ILE A 75 12.96 -18.93 17.47
C ILE A 75 13.89 -20.10 17.84
N CYS A 76 15.13 -20.10 17.36
CA CYS A 76 16.13 -21.12 17.69
C CYS A 76 16.51 -21.10 19.18
N PHE A 77 16.69 -19.91 19.77
CA PHE A 77 16.99 -19.77 21.20
C PHE A 77 15.90 -20.37 22.09
N TYR A 78 14.64 -20.08 21.77
CA TYR A 78 13.49 -20.61 22.51
C TYR A 78 13.10 -22.04 22.15
N ARG A 79 13.75 -22.64 21.13
CA ARG A 79 13.34 -23.92 20.52
C ARG A 79 11.86 -23.93 20.16
N GLY A 80 11.42 -22.83 19.55
CA GLY A 80 10.03 -22.56 19.20
C GLY A 80 9.60 -23.14 17.86
N GLU A 81 10.41 -23.99 17.22
CA GLU A 81 10.21 -24.41 15.83
C GLU A 81 8.86 -25.13 15.63
N ASP A 82 8.45 -25.97 16.57
CA ASP A 82 7.17 -26.70 16.50
C ASP A 82 5.96 -25.77 16.71
N ALA A 83 6.08 -24.79 17.60
CA ALA A 83 5.03 -23.80 17.84
C ALA A 83 4.85 -22.89 16.62
N GLU A 84 5.96 -22.43 16.03
CA GLU A 84 5.95 -21.60 14.83
C GLU A 84 5.43 -22.40 13.62
N ARG A 85 5.84 -23.67 13.50
CA ARG A 85 5.29 -24.58 12.47
C ARG A 85 3.78 -24.77 12.60
N ALA A 86 3.26 -24.97 13.80
CA ALA A 86 1.82 -25.13 14.02
C ALA A 86 1.04 -23.88 13.60
N LYS A 87 1.56 -22.69 13.96
CA LYS A 87 1.00 -21.40 13.56
C LYS A 87 1.05 -21.19 12.04
N LEU A 88 2.19 -21.43 11.41
CA LEU A 88 2.37 -21.35 9.96
C LEU A 88 1.46 -22.34 9.22
N SER A 89 1.29 -23.56 9.73
CA SER A 89 0.41 -24.58 9.16
C SER A 89 -1.06 -24.14 9.20
N SER A 90 -1.50 -23.52 10.30
CA SER A 90 -2.85 -22.94 10.39
C SER A 90 -3.06 -21.81 9.38
N LEU A 91 -2.10 -20.89 9.26
CA LEU A 91 -2.17 -19.79 8.29
C LEU A 91 -2.17 -20.30 6.84
N PHE A 92 -1.32 -21.29 6.54
CA PHE A 92 -1.26 -21.94 5.23
C PHE A 92 -2.59 -22.59 4.87
N THR A 93 -3.24 -23.28 5.82
CA THR A 93 -4.55 -23.91 5.60
C THR A 93 -5.61 -22.87 5.23
N SER A 94 -5.61 -21.71 5.89
CA SER A 94 -6.49 -20.59 5.55
C SER A 94 -6.21 -20.01 4.16
N ALA A 95 -4.93 -19.86 3.78
CA ALA A 95 -4.55 -19.40 2.45
C ALA A 95 -5.00 -20.38 1.35
N VAL A 96 -4.84 -21.69 1.58
CA VAL A 96 -5.31 -22.73 0.66
C VAL A 96 -6.84 -22.72 0.54
N ALA A 97 -7.57 -22.48 1.63
CA ALA A 97 -9.03 -22.36 1.58
C ALA A 97 -9.48 -21.17 0.72
N LEU A 98 -8.81 -20.01 0.84
CA LEU A 98 -9.04 -18.86 -0.02
C LEU A 98 -8.70 -19.15 -1.48
N GLN A 99 -7.57 -19.81 -1.75
CA GLN A 99 -7.18 -20.21 -3.10
C GLN A 99 -8.22 -21.15 -3.73
N LYS A 100 -8.75 -22.12 -2.97
CA LYS A 100 -9.83 -23.01 -3.46
C LYS A 100 -11.10 -22.24 -3.78
N LYS A 101 -11.48 -21.28 -2.94
CA LYS A 101 -12.64 -20.40 -3.19
C LYS A 101 -12.43 -19.57 -4.45
N LEU A 102 -11.24 -18.99 -4.63
CA LEU A 102 -10.86 -18.22 -5.83
C LEU A 102 -10.99 -19.07 -7.10
N VAL A 103 -10.35 -20.24 -7.12
CA VAL A 103 -10.42 -21.19 -8.25
C VAL A 103 -11.86 -21.60 -8.56
N GLY A 104 -12.71 -21.77 -7.55
CA GLY A 104 -14.14 -22.06 -7.77
C GLY A 104 -14.87 -20.96 -8.53
N PHE A 105 -14.63 -19.68 -8.19
CA PHE A 105 -15.26 -18.56 -8.89
C PHE A 105 -14.62 -18.28 -10.26
N GLU A 106 -13.30 -18.39 -10.38
CA GLU A 106 -12.60 -18.26 -11.67
C GLU A 106 -13.05 -19.35 -12.65
N SER A 107 -13.16 -20.60 -12.18
CA SER A 107 -13.68 -21.71 -12.99
C SER A 107 -15.12 -21.48 -13.45
N LEU A 108 -15.95 -20.86 -12.62
CA LEU A 108 -17.32 -20.50 -12.99
C LEU A 108 -17.34 -19.39 -14.05
N LEU A 109 -16.50 -18.37 -13.92
CA LEU A 109 -16.36 -17.29 -14.89
C LEU A 109 -15.78 -17.79 -16.23
N GLU A 110 -14.74 -18.63 -16.19
CA GLU A 110 -14.18 -19.29 -17.37
C GLU A 110 -15.19 -20.23 -18.04
N GLY A 111 -15.92 -21.01 -17.24
CA GLY A 111 -16.99 -21.89 -17.70
C GLY A 111 -18.11 -21.13 -18.40
N GLN A 112 -18.52 -19.99 -17.84
CA GLN A 112 -19.47 -19.08 -18.45
C GLN A 112 -18.95 -18.53 -19.78
N THR A 113 -17.70 -18.08 -19.84
CA THR A 113 -17.11 -17.55 -21.08
C THR A 113 -17.04 -18.63 -22.17
N LYS A 114 -16.59 -19.85 -21.84
CA LYS A 114 -16.58 -20.99 -22.78
C LYS A 114 -17.98 -21.38 -23.24
N PHE A 115 -18.95 -21.44 -22.32
CA PHE A 115 -20.35 -21.66 -22.67
C PHE A 115 -20.82 -20.58 -23.65
N MET A 116 -20.45 -19.32 -23.40
CA MET A 116 -20.81 -18.20 -24.26
C MET A 116 -20.27 -18.36 -25.69
N THR A 117 -19.03 -18.85 -25.83
CA THR A 117 -18.38 -19.12 -27.12
C THR A 117 -19.07 -20.23 -27.90
N TYR A 118 -19.27 -21.40 -27.26
CA TYR A 118 -19.81 -22.59 -27.94
C TYR A 118 -21.28 -22.40 -28.27
N PHE A 119 -22.07 -21.89 -27.33
CA PHE A 119 -23.47 -21.62 -27.56
C PHE A 119 -23.67 -20.45 -28.53
N GLY A 120 -22.81 -19.43 -28.50
CA GLY A 120 -22.81 -18.36 -29.50
C GLY A 120 -22.62 -18.92 -30.91
N SER A 121 -21.70 -19.86 -31.09
CA SER A 121 -21.49 -20.55 -32.36
C SER A 121 -22.75 -21.29 -32.84
N ILE A 122 -23.44 -22.00 -31.94
CA ILE A 122 -24.72 -22.67 -32.27
C ILE A 122 -25.81 -21.66 -32.62
N LEU A 123 -25.93 -20.58 -31.84
CA LEU A 123 -26.88 -19.49 -32.07
C LEU A 123 -26.68 -18.86 -33.44
N SER A 124 -25.42 -18.71 -33.89
CA SER A 124 -25.10 -18.20 -35.22
C SER A 124 -25.71 -19.05 -36.34
N TYR A 125 -25.63 -20.38 -36.23
CA TYR A 125 -26.23 -21.30 -37.20
C TYR A 125 -27.75 -21.32 -37.12
N LEU A 126 -28.34 -21.16 -35.93
CA LEU A 126 -29.80 -21.06 -35.77
C LEU A 126 -30.36 -19.78 -36.41
N ILE A 127 -29.69 -18.64 -36.23
CA ILE A 127 -30.08 -17.37 -36.86
C ILE A 127 -30.05 -17.50 -38.38
N LEU A 128 -28.99 -18.12 -38.93
CA LEU A 128 -28.88 -18.38 -40.36
C LEU A 128 -29.96 -19.34 -40.87
N GLY A 129 -30.26 -20.39 -40.11
CA GLY A 129 -31.31 -21.35 -40.42
C GLY A 129 -32.68 -20.68 -40.50
N TYR A 130 -33.02 -19.83 -39.52
CA TYR A 130 -34.26 -19.05 -39.54
C TYR A 130 -34.32 -18.07 -40.71
N SER A 131 -33.23 -17.33 -40.96
CA SER A 131 -33.14 -16.39 -42.08
C SER A 131 -33.37 -17.12 -43.41
N PHE A 132 -32.77 -18.30 -43.61
CA PHE A 132 -32.94 -19.10 -44.82
C PHE A 132 -34.36 -19.66 -45.01
N MET A 133 -35.06 -20.00 -43.91
CA MET A 133 -36.46 -20.44 -43.96
C MET A 133 -37.46 -19.30 -44.14
N SER A 134 -37.05 -18.06 -43.87
CA SER A 134 -37.82 -16.88 -44.18
C SER A 134 -37.71 -16.64 -45.70
N ASN A 135 -38.83 -16.57 -46.42
CA ASN A 135 -38.93 -16.50 -47.90
C ASN A 135 -38.14 -15.35 -48.60
N ASP A 136 -37.35 -14.57 -47.86
CA ASP A 136 -36.56 -13.45 -48.36
C ASP A 136 -35.44 -13.87 -49.32
N TYR A 137 -35.10 -15.16 -49.41
CA TYR A 137 -34.02 -15.66 -50.29
C TYR A 137 -34.51 -16.47 -51.50
N ASP A 138 -35.82 -16.58 -51.72
CA ASP A 138 -36.37 -17.44 -52.78
C ASP A 138 -36.08 -16.94 -54.20
N HIS A 139 -35.75 -15.67 -54.36
CA HIS A 139 -35.47 -15.02 -55.64
C HIS A 139 -34.03 -15.21 -56.17
N LEU A 140 -33.14 -15.83 -55.37
CA LEU A 140 -31.71 -15.99 -55.71
C LEU A 140 -31.40 -17.37 -56.28
N SER A 141 -30.38 -17.47 -57.13
CA SER A 141 -29.91 -18.77 -57.65
C SER A 141 -29.28 -19.64 -56.54
N PRO A 142 -29.29 -20.98 -56.65
CA PRO A 142 -28.69 -21.86 -55.62
C PRO A 142 -27.21 -21.55 -55.32
N SER A 143 -26.45 -21.10 -56.31
CA SER A 143 -25.05 -20.67 -56.17
C SER A 143 -24.90 -19.38 -55.36
N GLU A 144 -25.76 -18.39 -55.59
CA GLU A 144 -25.75 -17.12 -54.86
C GLU A 144 -26.21 -17.30 -53.42
N LYS A 145 -27.19 -18.19 -53.18
CA LYS A 145 -27.63 -18.57 -51.83
C LYS A 145 -26.49 -19.18 -51.01
N GLY A 146 -25.68 -20.06 -51.61
CA GLY A 146 -24.52 -20.66 -50.95
C GLY A 146 -23.42 -19.65 -50.61
N ALA A 147 -23.10 -18.74 -51.52
CA ALA A 147 -22.12 -17.68 -51.29
C ALA A 147 -22.55 -16.72 -50.17
N LEU A 148 -23.84 -16.35 -50.14
CA LEU A 148 -24.39 -15.47 -49.12
C LEU A 148 -24.44 -16.12 -47.73
N LEU A 149 -24.80 -17.41 -47.67
CA LEU A 149 -24.77 -18.20 -46.43
C LEU A 149 -23.35 -18.28 -45.85
N SER A 150 -22.35 -18.52 -46.69
CA SER A 150 -20.94 -18.55 -46.26
C SER A 150 -20.47 -17.18 -45.76
N LYS A 151 -20.87 -16.09 -46.42
CA LYS A 151 -20.52 -14.72 -45.99
C LYS A 151 -21.19 -14.36 -44.66
N ASN A 152 -22.48 -14.66 -44.52
CA ASN A 152 -23.26 -14.36 -43.32
C ASN A 152 -22.79 -15.19 -42.11
N SER A 153 -22.48 -16.48 -42.29
CA SER A 153 -21.91 -17.32 -41.22
C SER A 153 -20.55 -16.84 -40.76
N PHE A 154 -19.67 -16.47 -41.69
CA PHE A 154 -18.38 -15.89 -41.35
C PHE A 154 -18.53 -14.66 -40.46
N PHE A 155 -19.41 -13.72 -40.82
CA PHE A 155 -19.60 -12.52 -40.02
C PHE A 155 -20.26 -12.78 -38.66
N ALA A 156 -21.26 -13.66 -38.58
CA ALA A 156 -21.88 -13.99 -37.30
C ALA A 156 -20.89 -14.65 -36.34
N MET A 157 -20.11 -15.63 -36.83
CA MET A 157 -19.05 -16.26 -36.04
C MET A 157 -17.95 -15.26 -35.66
N TYR A 158 -17.56 -14.37 -36.57
CA TYR A 158 -16.57 -13.33 -36.29
C TYR A 158 -17.03 -12.35 -35.19
N LEU A 159 -18.30 -11.94 -35.24
CA LEU A 159 -18.92 -11.06 -34.23
C LEU A 159 -18.94 -11.74 -32.86
N ILE A 160 -19.39 -13.01 -32.80
CA ILE A 160 -19.43 -13.80 -31.55
C ILE A 160 -18.02 -13.99 -30.98
N ASN A 161 -17.04 -14.31 -31.82
CA ASN A 161 -15.64 -14.46 -31.39
C ASN A 161 -15.08 -13.15 -30.82
N SER A 162 -15.35 -12.02 -31.50
CA SER A 162 -14.88 -10.70 -31.04
C SER A 162 -15.50 -10.31 -29.70
N LEU A 163 -16.80 -10.57 -29.53
CA LEU A 163 -17.51 -10.35 -28.28
C LEU A 163 -17.00 -11.28 -27.17
N THR A 164 -16.76 -12.56 -27.47
CA THR A 164 -16.20 -13.53 -26.51
C THR A 164 -14.85 -13.07 -25.96
N LYS A 165 -13.95 -12.58 -26.82
CA LYS A 165 -12.65 -12.04 -26.39
C LYS A 165 -12.80 -10.90 -25.37
N LEU A 166 -13.85 -10.07 -25.48
CA LEU A 166 -14.12 -9.04 -24.47
C LEU A 166 -14.52 -9.62 -23.11
N LEU A 167 -15.21 -10.76 -23.08
CA LEU A 167 -15.53 -11.46 -21.82
C LEU A 167 -14.30 -12.13 -21.22
N GLU A 168 -13.41 -12.68 -22.05
CA GLU A 168 -12.13 -13.26 -21.59
C GLU A 168 -11.28 -12.21 -20.86
N LEU A 169 -11.22 -10.98 -21.40
CA LEU A 169 -10.54 -9.86 -20.76
C LEU A 169 -11.12 -9.47 -19.39
N ALA A 170 -12.36 -9.86 -19.08
CA ALA A 170 -12.96 -9.57 -17.77
C ALA A 170 -12.25 -10.30 -16.62
N ASN A 171 -11.66 -11.49 -16.88
CA ASN A 171 -10.85 -12.22 -15.90
C ASN A 171 -9.60 -11.44 -15.50
N GLU A 172 -8.81 -11.03 -16.50
CA GLU A 172 -7.60 -10.23 -16.28
C GLU A 172 -7.93 -8.89 -15.62
N TYR A 173 -9.03 -8.27 -16.04
CA TYR A 173 -9.53 -7.04 -15.44
C TYR A 173 -9.90 -7.21 -13.95
N SER A 174 -10.46 -8.36 -13.57
CA SER A 174 -10.78 -8.67 -12.16
C SER A 174 -9.53 -8.69 -11.28
N ASN A 175 -8.48 -9.38 -11.74
CA ASN A 175 -7.21 -9.45 -11.02
C ASN A 175 -6.56 -8.07 -10.92
N PHE A 176 -6.56 -7.32 -12.02
CA PHE A 176 -6.09 -5.94 -12.03
C PHE A 176 -6.85 -5.05 -11.04
N LEU A 177 -8.17 -5.18 -10.94
CA LEU A 177 -8.99 -4.44 -9.99
C LEU A 177 -8.66 -4.82 -8.54
N GLY A 178 -8.38 -6.11 -8.26
CA GLY A 178 -7.90 -6.57 -6.96
C GLY A 178 -6.60 -5.88 -6.55
N TYR A 179 -5.60 -5.86 -7.44
CA TYR A 179 -4.33 -5.17 -7.20
C TYR A 179 -4.52 -3.66 -7.05
N LYS A 180 -5.35 -3.04 -7.90
CA LYS A 180 -5.68 -1.62 -7.83
C LYS A 180 -6.23 -1.27 -6.45
N ASN A 181 -7.21 -2.01 -5.94
CA ASN A 181 -7.80 -1.76 -4.62
C ASN A 181 -6.76 -1.84 -3.50
N ARG A 182 -5.77 -2.73 -3.62
CA ARG A 182 -4.68 -2.84 -2.65
C ARG A 182 -3.75 -1.64 -2.71
N VAL A 183 -3.36 -1.20 -3.90
CA VAL A 183 -2.52 0.00 -4.06
C VAL A 183 -3.26 1.25 -3.61
N GLU A 184 -4.53 1.39 -3.98
CA GLU A 184 -5.41 2.49 -3.55
C GLU A 184 -5.53 2.55 -2.03
N SER A 185 -5.64 1.39 -1.35
CA SER A 185 -5.63 1.37 0.12
C SER A 185 -4.35 1.95 0.70
N LEU A 186 -3.18 1.70 0.10
CA LEU A 186 -1.90 2.21 0.59
C LEU A 186 -1.75 3.72 0.35
N ILE A 187 -2.15 4.20 -0.84
CA ILE A 187 -2.10 5.62 -1.17
C ILE A 187 -3.02 6.43 -0.25
N ASN A 188 -4.24 5.94 0.01
CA ASN A 188 -5.16 6.64 0.90
C ASN A 188 -4.62 6.74 2.33
N TYR A 189 -3.88 5.74 2.81
CA TYR A 189 -3.21 5.81 4.11
C TYR A 189 -2.09 6.86 4.14
N GLU A 190 -1.36 7.06 3.04
CA GLU A 190 -0.32 8.08 2.94
C GLU A 190 -0.92 9.51 3.01
N ASP A 191 -2.04 9.74 2.33
CA ASP A 191 -2.76 11.02 2.38
C ASP A 191 -3.27 11.34 3.80
N GLU A 192 -3.77 10.34 4.54
CA GLU A 192 -4.18 10.51 5.93
C GLU A 192 -3.01 10.90 6.86
N LEU A 193 -1.81 10.37 6.62
CA LEU A 193 -0.61 10.68 7.40
C LEU A 193 -0.09 12.10 7.14
N ASN A 194 -0.07 12.54 5.88
CA ASN A 194 0.44 13.86 5.51
C ASN A 194 -0.37 15.02 6.10
N VAL A 195 -1.70 14.84 6.27
CA VAL A 195 -2.59 15.86 6.85
C VAL A 195 -2.42 15.98 8.37
N ALA A 196 -1.87 14.97 9.04
CA ALA A 196 -1.79 14.91 10.50
C ALA A 196 -0.49 15.47 11.11
N SER A 197 0.41 16.02 10.29
CA SER A 197 1.67 16.62 10.77
C SER A 197 1.39 17.79 11.72
N ASN A 198 1.99 17.75 12.91
CA ASN A 198 1.76 18.74 13.99
C ASN A 198 2.95 19.68 14.20
N ILE A 199 3.94 19.63 13.31
CA ILE A 199 5.16 20.43 13.39
C ILE A 199 4.97 21.73 12.61
N GLU A 200 5.09 22.86 13.31
CA GLU A 200 5.13 24.18 12.70
C GLU A 200 6.59 24.64 12.58
N ASN A 201 6.99 24.96 11.35
CA ASN A 201 8.30 25.58 11.08
C ASN A 201 8.18 27.09 11.30
N GLU A 202 8.84 27.61 12.34
CA GLU A 202 8.97 29.05 12.59
C GLU A 202 10.45 29.45 12.55
N PHE A 203 10.81 30.42 11.72
CA PHE A 203 12.18 30.94 11.59
C PHE A 203 12.54 31.98 12.68
N LEU A 204 12.40 31.62 13.96
CA LEU A 204 12.86 32.47 15.07
C LEU A 204 14.39 32.27 15.30
N MET A 205 15.02 32.93 16.27
CA MET A 205 16.45 32.63 16.59
C MET A 205 16.59 31.57 17.70
N THR A 206 15.63 31.49 18.61
CA THR A 206 15.62 30.62 19.80
C THR A 206 14.18 30.48 20.30
N PRO A 207 13.77 29.34 20.90
CA PRO A 207 14.51 28.08 21.06
C PRO A 207 14.64 27.29 19.75
N LEU A 208 15.48 26.24 19.72
CA LEU A 208 15.65 25.33 18.57
C LEU A 208 14.42 24.41 18.42
N ILE A 209 13.92 23.88 19.53
CA ILE A 209 12.66 23.13 19.62
C ILE A 209 11.87 23.63 20.83
N SER A 210 10.57 23.85 20.65
CA SER A 210 9.64 24.20 21.73
C SER A 210 8.41 23.31 21.71
N PHE A 211 8.12 22.67 22.85
CA PHE A 211 6.88 21.95 23.10
C PHE A 211 5.90 22.88 23.80
N GLN A 212 4.71 23.06 23.22
CA GLN A 212 3.67 23.94 23.76
C GLN A 212 2.41 23.15 24.09
N ASN A 213 2.23 22.83 25.37
CA ASN A 213 1.08 22.10 25.90
C ASN A 213 0.84 20.75 25.20
N CYS A 214 1.92 20.01 24.91
CA CYS A 214 1.81 18.80 24.10
C CYS A 214 1.25 17.63 24.92
N THR A 215 0.26 16.92 24.36
CA THR A 215 -0.27 15.66 24.89
C THR A 215 0.06 14.52 23.94
N LEU A 216 0.83 13.55 24.45
CA LEU A 216 1.32 12.40 23.71
C LEU A 216 0.52 11.15 24.06
N LYS A 217 -0.01 10.49 23.03
CA LYS A 217 -0.66 9.18 23.12
C LYS A 217 0.16 8.15 22.36
N ASP A 218 0.08 6.89 22.77
CA ASP A 218 0.54 5.79 21.93
C ASP A 218 -0.44 5.54 20.76
N PRO A 219 -0.03 4.76 19.74
CA PRO A 219 -0.94 4.38 18.64
C PRO A 219 -2.18 3.60 19.08
N SER A 220 -2.21 3.10 20.31
CA SER A 220 -3.37 2.41 20.91
C SER A 220 -4.34 3.38 21.60
N GLY A 221 -4.00 4.68 21.69
CA GLY A 221 -4.80 5.74 22.29
C GLY A 221 -4.55 6.00 23.79
N HIS A 222 -3.58 5.33 24.40
CA HIS A 222 -3.19 5.52 25.79
C HIS A 222 -2.33 6.78 25.96
N VAL A 223 -2.77 7.69 26.84
CA VAL A 223 -2.00 8.90 27.18
C VAL A 223 -0.74 8.52 27.95
N LEU A 224 0.42 8.88 27.37
CA LEU A 224 1.73 8.69 27.96
C LEU A 224 2.20 9.93 28.72
N ILE A 225 2.02 11.11 28.12
CA ILE A 225 2.45 12.40 28.69
C ILE A 225 1.37 13.44 28.39
N SER A 226 1.04 14.25 29.39
CA SER A 226 0.08 15.34 29.29
C SER A 226 0.73 16.67 29.65
N ASN A 227 0.30 17.73 28.96
CA ASN A 227 0.74 19.12 29.19
C ASN A 227 2.28 19.29 29.22
N LEU A 228 2.97 18.72 28.24
CA LEU A 228 4.42 18.84 28.11
C LEU A 228 4.80 20.26 27.64
N TYR A 229 5.64 20.91 28.44
CA TYR A 229 6.36 22.13 28.09
C TYR A 229 7.85 21.85 28.19
N LEU A 230 8.57 22.08 27.10
CA LEU A 230 10.01 21.83 27.02
C LEU A 230 10.60 22.73 25.93
N ASP A 231 11.58 23.54 26.30
CA ASP A 231 12.34 24.36 25.37
C ASP A 231 13.79 23.89 25.33
N ILE A 232 14.29 23.65 24.12
CA ILE A 232 15.67 23.21 23.87
C ILE A 232 16.36 24.29 23.03
N ASN A 233 17.43 24.86 23.56
CA ASN A 233 18.24 25.87 22.86
C ASN A 233 19.39 25.21 22.06
N LYS A 234 19.98 25.97 21.13
CA LYS A 234 21.20 25.52 20.43
C LYS A 234 22.35 25.34 21.45
N ASN A 235 23.16 24.30 21.25
CA ASN A 235 24.32 23.92 22.10
C ASN A 235 23.91 23.60 23.56
N GLU A 236 22.68 23.12 23.72
CA GLU A 236 22.14 22.63 24.98
C GLU A 236 22.11 21.10 25.01
N SER A 237 22.45 20.52 26.16
CA SER A 237 22.39 19.09 26.40
C SER A 237 21.27 18.75 27.38
N VAL A 238 20.37 17.87 26.97
CA VAL A 238 19.18 17.48 27.77
C VAL A 238 19.19 15.97 28.02
N LEU A 239 19.06 15.55 29.28
CA LEU A 239 18.85 14.15 29.64
C LEU A 239 17.37 13.91 29.91
N ILE A 240 16.77 12.91 29.26
CA ILE A 240 15.39 12.50 29.49
C ILE A 240 15.39 11.17 30.24
N ASN A 241 14.77 11.14 31.42
CA ASN A 241 14.57 9.95 32.23
C ASN A 241 13.06 9.76 32.55
N GLY A 242 12.63 8.55 32.93
CA GLY A 242 11.23 8.22 33.18
C GLY A 242 10.56 7.28 32.16
N VAL A 243 9.22 7.24 32.17
CA VAL A 243 8.41 6.38 31.28
C VAL A 243 7.96 7.19 30.05
N GLY A 244 8.04 6.62 28.84
CA GLY A 244 7.63 7.31 27.60
C GLY A 244 8.69 8.21 26.95
N LYS A 245 9.97 8.04 27.29
CA LYS A 245 11.08 8.86 26.79
C LYS A 245 11.23 8.78 25.26
N THR A 246 11.27 7.55 24.72
CA THR A 246 11.35 7.30 23.27
C THR A 246 10.14 7.86 22.54
N SER A 247 8.97 7.93 23.19
CA SER A 247 7.77 8.53 22.60
C SER A 247 7.93 10.04 22.38
N ILE A 248 8.67 10.74 23.25
CA ILE A 248 9.03 12.16 23.04
C ILE A 248 9.91 12.29 21.79
N ALA A 249 10.93 11.43 21.64
CA ALA A 249 11.79 11.44 20.45
C ALA A 249 11.01 11.13 19.17
N ARG A 250 10.09 10.16 19.21
CA ARG A 250 9.20 9.84 18.08
C ARG A 250 8.31 11.02 17.67
N ALA A 251 7.84 11.80 18.64
CA ALA A 251 7.08 13.02 18.36
C ALA A 251 7.94 14.15 17.79
N MET A 252 9.20 14.29 18.24
CA MET A 252 10.16 15.25 17.65
C MET A 252 10.46 14.95 16.18
N ALA A 253 10.49 13.68 15.81
CA ALA A 253 10.74 13.21 14.45
C ALA A 253 9.49 13.14 13.56
N ASP A 254 8.34 13.70 14.02
CA ASP A 254 7.03 13.62 13.34
C ASP A 254 6.51 12.20 13.08
N ILE A 255 7.03 11.20 13.79
CA ILE A 255 6.59 9.79 13.63
C ILE A 255 5.28 9.57 14.39
N TRP A 256 5.13 10.20 15.56
CA TRP A 256 3.92 10.13 16.39
C TRP A 256 3.22 11.48 16.40
N THR A 257 1.92 11.47 16.10
CA THR A 257 1.08 12.67 16.10
C THR A 257 0.72 13.10 17.53
N LEU A 258 0.44 14.40 17.69
CA LEU A 258 0.02 14.98 18.96
C LEU A 258 -1.51 14.98 19.03
N ASP A 259 -2.06 14.73 20.22
CA ASP A 259 -3.51 14.86 20.45
C ASP A 259 -3.90 16.31 20.75
N ALA A 260 -3.00 17.04 21.42
CA ALA A 260 -3.15 18.44 21.75
C ALA A 260 -1.77 19.10 21.84
N GLY A 261 -1.72 20.41 21.61
CA GLY A 261 -0.49 21.19 21.62
C GLY A 261 0.22 21.20 20.26
N LYS A 262 1.41 21.81 20.22
CA LYS A 262 2.21 21.95 18.99
C LYS A 262 3.70 21.84 19.31
N ILE A 263 4.46 21.28 18.37
CA ILE A 263 5.92 21.31 18.39
C ILE A 263 6.37 22.36 17.38
N LYS A 264 7.13 23.33 17.86
CA LYS A 264 7.76 24.35 17.02
C LYS A 264 9.22 23.98 16.81
N ILE A 265 9.62 23.83 15.55
CA ILE A 265 11.00 23.58 15.17
C ILE A 265 11.53 24.83 14.46
N ASN A 266 12.66 25.30 14.95
CA ASN A 266 13.27 26.53 14.52
C ASN A 266 14.56 26.27 13.74
N ASP A 267 14.38 25.52 12.67
CA ASP A 267 15.38 25.24 11.66
C ASP A 267 14.65 24.91 10.35
N SER A 268 15.38 24.89 9.24
CA SER A 268 14.84 24.49 7.94
C SER A 268 14.58 22.97 7.96
N TYR A 269 13.49 22.53 8.60
CA TYR A 269 13.00 21.17 8.49
C TYR A 269 12.51 20.96 7.05
N SER A 270 13.42 20.51 6.19
CA SER A 270 13.14 20.10 4.82
C SER A 270 13.39 18.61 4.72
N TYR A 271 12.54 17.89 3.98
CA TYR A 271 12.76 16.48 3.65
C TYR A 271 14.13 16.22 2.98
N GLU A 272 14.77 17.26 2.43
CA GLU A 272 16.08 17.18 1.79
C GLU A 272 17.27 17.25 2.77
N ARG A 273 17.07 17.65 4.04
CA ARG A 273 18.12 17.71 5.05
C ARG A 273 17.64 17.23 6.41
N PRO A 274 18.22 16.13 6.95
CA PRO A 274 17.81 15.62 8.25
C PRO A 274 18.17 16.62 9.35
N PHE A 275 17.15 17.20 9.97
CA PHE A 275 17.32 18.09 11.12
C PHE A 275 17.76 17.35 12.39
N ILE A 276 17.32 16.09 12.53
CA ILE A 276 17.56 15.23 13.69
C ILE A 276 18.34 13.99 13.25
N LEU A 277 19.43 13.69 13.94
CA LEU A 277 20.11 12.39 13.88
C LEU A 277 19.65 11.57 15.08
N PHE A 278 18.94 10.48 14.81
CA PHE A 278 18.43 9.59 15.84
C PHE A 278 19.28 8.32 15.92
N CYS A 279 19.88 8.07 17.09
CA CYS A 279 20.61 6.85 17.40
C CYS A 279 19.74 5.95 18.28
N PRO A 280 19.09 4.91 17.71
CA PRO A 280 18.24 3.97 18.46
C PRO A 280 19.04 3.08 19.42
N ASP A 281 18.32 2.44 20.34
CA ASP A 281 18.84 1.41 21.26
C ASP A 281 19.38 0.20 20.47
N ALA A 282 18.59 -0.30 19.53
CA ALA A 282 19.03 -1.28 18.55
C ALA A 282 19.56 -0.58 17.30
N SER A 283 20.88 -0.67 17.07
CA SER A 283 21.53 -0.05 15.92
C SER A 283 20.93 -0.54 14.60
N PHE A 284 20.50 0.41 13.77
CA PHE A 284 20.00 0.11 12.43
C PHE A 284 21.18 -0.10 11.48
N LEU A 285 21.46 -1.37 11.17
CA LEU A 285 22.46 -1.74 10.17
C LEU A 285 21.77 -2.07 8.86
N MET A 286 21.98 -1.22 7.85
CA MET A 286 21.56 -1.52 6.49
C MET A 286 22.50 -2.55 5.86
N ASN A 287 21.99 -3.29 4.89
CA ASN A 287 22.81 -4.20 4.08
C ASN A 287 23.60 -3.42 3.01
N HIS A 288 24.49 -2.54 3.47
CA HIS A 288 25.32 -1.65 2.67
C HIS A 288 26.78 -1.68 3.13
N PRO A 289 27.73 -1.22 2.31
CA PRO A 289 29.10 -1.00 2.75
C PRO A 289 29.17 -0.12 3.99
N ILE A 290 30.18 -0.34 4.84
CA ILE A 290 30.38 0.42 6.09
C ILE A 290 30.46 1.93 5.82
N THR A 291 31.06 2.34 4.70
CA THR A 291 31.14 3.75 4.30
C THR A 291 29.75 4.39 4.19
N ASP A 292 28.80 3.65 3.62
CA ASP A 292 27.45 4.14 3.35
C ASP A 292 26.64 4.15 4.66
N ILE A 293 26.85 3.14 5.51
CA ILE A 293 26.29 3.11 6.87
C ILE A 293 26.77 4.32 7.70
N LEU A 294 28.06 4.65 7.65
CA LEU A 294 28.65 5.76 8.41
C LEU A 294 28.27 7.16 7.89
N THR A 295 27.87 7.26 6.62
CA THR A 295 27.48 8.51 5.96
C THR A 295 25.97 8.65 5.83
N TYR A 296 25.20 7.65 6.23
CA TYR A 296 23.75 7.76 6.32
C TYR A 296 23.36 8.58 7.56
N PRO A 297 22.30 9.42 7.49
CA PRO A 297 21.47 9.75 6.34
C PRO A 297 22.02 10.86 5.44
N ASP A 298 23.08 11.56 5.85
CA ASP A 298 23.68 12.68 5.11
C ASP A 298 25.22 12.58 5.09
N PRO A 299 25.87 12.53 3.90
CA PRO A 299 27.32 12.47 3.79
C PRO A 299 28.05 13.71 4.36
N ILE A 300 27.35 14.84 4.53
CA ILE A 300 27.92 16.10 5.05
C ILE A 300 27.77 16.18 6.58
N ASN A 301 26.91 15.35 7.18
CA ASN A 301 26.62 15.25 8.61
C ASN A 301 26.36 16.61 9.30
N GLN A 302 25.63 17.51 8.62
CA GLN A 302 25.27 18.83 9.15
C GLN A 302 23.92 18.78 9.87
N VAL A 303 23.88 18.07 10.99
CA VAL A 303 22.67 17.88 11.78
C VAL A 303 22.65 18.86 12.96
N SER A 304 21.51 19.52 13.18
CA SER A 304 21.34 20.52 14.24
C SER A 304 21.01 19.92 15.61
N LEU A 305 20.41 18.72 15.64
CA LEU A 305 20.06 18.02 16.87
C LEU A 305 20.40 16.52 16.79
N ASN A 306 21.07 16.00 17.81
CA ASN A 306 21.35 14.57 17.95
C ASN A 306 20.50 13.98 19.09
N ILE A 307 19.89 12.82 18.89
CA ILE A 307 19.13 12.11 19.91
C ILE A 307 19.76 10.72 20.10
N LEU A 308 20.18 10.43 21.34
CA LEU A 308 20.82 9.18 21.73
C LEU A 308 19.83 8.38 22.60
N ASP A 309 19.17 7.36 22.07
CA ASP A 309 18.19 6.53 22.80
C ASP A 309 18.82 5.24 23.29
N GLU A 310 19.28 5.22 24.55
CA GLU A 310 19.99 4.09 25.19
C GLU A 310 21.16 3.50 24.35
N SER A 311 21.64 4.22 23.36
CA SER A 311 22.64 3.77 22.38
C SER A 311 24.02 3.50 22.97
N THR A 312 24.30 4.03 24.17
CA THR A 312 25.58 3.87 24.88
C THR A 312 25.56 2.80 25.97
N THR A 313 24.46 2.05 26.10
CA THR A 313 24.32 0.98 27.10
C THR A 313 25.29 -0.18 26.86
N CYS A 314 25.55 -0.51 25.60
CA CYS A 314 26.41 -1.62 25.18
C CYS A 314 27.92 -1.29 25.17
N ILE A 315 28.31 -0.03 25.41
CA ILE A 315 29.72 0.38 25.42
C ILE A 315 30.29 0.49 26.84
N ASP A 316 31.60 0.26 26.96
CA ASP A 316 32.34 0.39 28.22
C ASP A 316 32.24 1.83 28.77
N ARG A 317 32.23 1.96 30.10
CA ARG A 317 32.08 3.26 30.77
C ARG A 317 33.17 4.26 30.37
N ASN A 318 34.42 3.81 30.17
CA ASN A 318 35.51 4.73 29.80
C ASN A 318 35.32 5.30 28.40
N VAL A 319 34.86 4.46 27.46
CA VAL A 319 34.58 4.88 26.08
C VAL A 319 33.37 5.81 26.05
N ARG A 320 32.34 5.51 26.85
CA ARG A 320 31.15 6.35 27.00
C ARG A 320 31.51 7.73 27.54
N ASP A 321 32.31 7.78 28.60
CA ASP A 321 32.76 9.03 29.20
C ASP A 321 33.55 9.86 28.19
N LEU A 322 34.47 9.25 27.43
CA LEU A 322 35.20 9.92 26.35
C LEU A 322 34.27 10.46 25.27
N MET A 323 33.26 9.68 24.84
CA MET A 323 32.28 10.10 23.84
C MET A 323 31.49 11.33 24.30
N TYR A 324 30.97 11.33 25.53
CA TYR A 324 30.24 12.49 26.06
C TYR A 324 31.14 13.70 26.33
N GLU A 325 32.40 13.49 26.71
CA GLU A 325 33.39 14.57 26.79
C GLU A 325 33.62 15.25 25.43
N GLU A 326 33.72 14.49 24.34
CA GLU A 326 33.84 15.06 23.00
C GLU A 326 32.55 15.75 22.52
N LEU A 327 31.38 15.19 22.85
CA LEU A 327 30.09 15.81 22.55
C LEU A 327 29.89 17.15 23.28
N THR A 328 30.30 17.23 24.55
CA THR A 328 30.19 18.46 25.35
C THR A 328 31.19 19.54 24.94
N LYS A 329 32.35 19.16 24.38
CA LYS A 329 33.32 20.10 23.77
C LYS A 329 32.89 20.59 22.39
N SER A 330 32.04 19.83 21.71
CA SER A 330 31.51 20.17 20.41
C SER A 330 30.34 21.15 20.53
N ASP A 331 30.18 22.05 19.56
CA ASP A 331 29.02 22.97 19.47
C ASP A 331 27.79 22.23 18.92
N ILE A 332 27.46 21.08 19.52
CA ILE A 332 26.39 20.19 19.07
C ILE A 332 25.28 20.16 20.13
N THR A 333 24.03 20.33 19.69
CA THR A 333 22.85 20.11 20.54
C THR A 333 22.56 18.62 20.59
N PHE A 334 22.41 18.05 21.79
CA PHE A 334 22.06 16.63 21.92
C PHE A 334 21.10 16.33 23.06
N ILE A 335 20.24 15.36 22.83
CA ILE A 335 19.32 14.80 23.82
C ILE A 335 19.76 13.36 24.08
N THR A 336 20.03 13.03 25.34
CA THR A 336 20.21 11.63 25.73
C THR A 336 18.94 11.15 26.39
N ILE A 337 18.47 10.00 25.94
CA ILE A 337 17.41 9.24 26.59
C ILE A 337 18.11 8.09 27.31
N SER A 338 18.15 8.15 28.65
CA SER A 338 18.72 7.06 29.43
C SER A 338 18.16 6.97 30.84
N HIS A 339 18.26 5.78 31.41
CA HIS A 339 18.06 5.53 32.84
C HIS A 339 19.34 5.70 33.68
N ASP A 340 20.52 5.79 33.07
CA ASP A 340 21.81 5.85 33.79
C ASP A 340 22.03 7.23 34.46
N PRO A 341 22.04 7.33 35.80
CA PRO A 341 22.26 8.59 36.49
C PRO A 341 23.69 9.13 36.30
N SER A 342 24.68 8.30 35.91
CA SER A 342 26.04 8.77 35.71
C SER A 342 26.18 9.76 34.55
N LEU A 343 25.20 9.80 33.64
CA LEU A 343 25.19 10.71 32.50
C LEU A 343 24.78 12.14 32.86
N LEU A 344 24.24 12.37 34.06
CA LEU A 344 23.83 13.71 34.54
C LEU A 344 24.97 14.74 34.45
N LYS A 345 26.22 14.32 34.67
CA LYS A 345 27.41 15.20 34.62
C LYS A 345 27.68 15.83 33.25
N TYR A 346 27.08 15.31 32.18
CA TYR A 346 27.27 15.79 30.80
C TYR A 346 26.10 16.65 30.28
N HIS A 347 25.04 16.82 31.09
CA HIS A 347 23.80 17.45 30.65
C HIS A 347 23.47 18.70 31.47
N LYS A 348 22.99 19.76 30.82
CA LYS A 348 22.56 21.03 31.47
C LYS A 348 21.13 20.97 31.99
N LYS A 349 20.29 20.13 31.38
CA LYS A 349 18.88 19.95 31.76
C LYS A 349 18.57 18.47 31.96
N LEU A 350 17.70 18.21 32.92
CA LEU A 350 17.09 16.90 33.17
C LEU A 350 15.57 17.02 33.03
N LEU A 351 14.98 16.19 32.20
CA LEU A 351 13.55 16.00 32.11
C LEU A 351 13.18 14.67 32.75
N ILE A 352 12.39 14.70 33.81
CA ILE A 352 11.90 13.50 34.50
C ILE A 352 10.43 13.31 34.14
N VAL A 353 10.11 12.18 33.52
CA VAL A 353 8.75 11.78 33.17
C VAL A 353 8.21 10.77 34.17
N GLN A 354 7.25 11.20 35.00
CA GLN A 354 6.60 10.37 36.02
C GLN A 354 5.10 10.67 36.04
N ASP A 355 4.28 9.64 36.28
CA ASP A 355 2.82 9.77 36.41
C ASP A 355 2.15 10.56 35.28
N LYS A 356 2.61 10.35 34.03
CA LYS A 356 2.14 11.03 32.81
C LYS A 356 2.36 12.55 32.78
N GLN A 357 3.25 13.05 33.63
CA GLN A 357 3.70 14.43 33.64
C GLN A 357 5.21 14.47 33.46
N ALA A 358 5.68 15.53 32.81
CA ALA A 358 7.10 15.78 32.63
C ALA A 358 7.50 16.97 33.52
N LYS A 359 8.56 16.78 34.31
CA LYS A 359 9.13 17.82 35.17
C LYS A 359 10.54 18.14 34.72
N GLU A 360 10.78 19.39 34.36
CA GLU A 360 12.11 19.91 34.06
C GLU A 360 12.87 20.26 35.34
N VAL A 361 14.15 19.88 35.40
CA VAL A 361 15.10 20.21 36.45
C VAL A 361 16.37 20.72 35.75
N LYS A 362 16.80 21.94 36.07
CA LYS A 362 18.08 22.46 35.60
C LYS A 362 19.21 21.89 36.45
N ILE A 363 20.26 21.41 35.79
CA ILE A 363 21.48 20.91 36.43
C ILE A 363 22.51 22.04 36.32
N GLU A 364 22.98 22.52 37.47
CA GLU A 364 24.04 23.55 37.55
C GLU A 364 25.44 22.96 37.37
#